data_AF-A0A524E672-F1
#
_entry.id   AF-A0A524E672-F1
#
_cell.length_a   1.000
_cell.length_b   1.000
_cell.length_c   1.000
_cell.angle_alpha   90.00
_cell.angle_beta   90.00
_cell.angle_gamma   90.00
#
_symmetry.space_group_name_H-M   'P 1'
#
loop_
_entity.id
_entity.type
_entity.pdbx_description
1 polymer ?
#
loop_
_entity_poly.entity_id
_entity_poly.type
_entity_poly.pdbx_seq_one_letter_code
_entity_poly.pdbx_strand_id
1 'polypeptide(L)'
;SFILFDNDEHNQTDNQNHRSRLLEFEVDTDKMYANVTWEWIAPETFYSGWYGDCDLLPNNNRLGGFGTSWHPGTRIGARLVEVNYNGDIVWKMDFDKINTESFAVYRMERFHFAPIVSEPRLIDLGTNGSLVEWDVWYNFRSKTVFKGLYFITVDGDLVETGTIDFPKYWKPATKSFHLNESYSDIEEIALIVADEGGHLSNDSDIYSSTGRLLFKSESGLALVLGLSLGLGTSILTITVILTRLILNRKTLSLKREIV
;
A
#
# COMPACT_ATOMS: atom_id res chain seq x y z
N SER A 1 15.37 -5.82 1.34
CA SER A 1 16.09 -5.30 0.17
C SER A 1 16.37 -3.81 0.33
N PHE A 2 17.28 -3.29 -0.48
CA PHE A 2 17.64 -1.87 -0.60
C PHE A 2 17.57 -1.49 -2.08
N ILE A 3 16.95 -0.35 -2.41
CA ILE A 3 16.84 0.13 -3.79
C ILE A 3 17.69 1.40 -3.98
N LEU A 4 18.33 1.53 -5.14
CA LEU A 4 19.22 2.63 -5.49
C LEU A 4 18.98 3.10 -6.92
N PHE A 5 18.96 4.42 -7.10
CA PHE A 5 19.08 5.05 -8.40
C PHE A 5 20.58 5.27 -8.65
N ASP A 6 21.12 4.61 -9.66
CA ASP A 6 22.49 4.81 -10.08
C ASP A 6 22.53 5.74 -11.28
N ASN A 7 23.15 6.91 -11.10
CA ASN A 7 23.31 7.89 -12.17
C ASN A 7 24.35 7.46 -13.21
N ASP A 8 25.39 6.73 -12.78
CA ASP A 8 26.54 6.31 -13.59
C ASP A 8 27.37 7.46 -14.24
N GLU A 9 27.30 8.69 -13.71
CA GLU A 9 28.02 9.87 -14.25
C GLU A 9 29.55 9.74 -14.16
N HIS A 10 30.07 8.96 -13.22
CA HIS A 10 31.50 8.76 -13.02
C HIS A 10 31.88 7.28 -13.17
N ASN A 11 31.36 6.64 -14.22
CA ASN A 11 31.67 5.25 -14.55
C ASN A 11 33.19 5.05 -14.68
N GLN A 12 33.79 4.34 -13.71
CA GLN A 12 35.23 4.11 -13.66
C GLN A 12 35.70 3.02 -14.64
N THR A 13 34.79 2.19 -15.15
CA THR A 13 35.12 1.12 -16.09
C THR A 13 35.13 1.63 -17.52
N ASP A 14 34.16 2.48 -17.86
CA ASP A 14 34.08 3.14 -19.16
C ASP A 14 33.45 4.54 -19.02
N ASN A 15 34.30 5.56 -18.97
CA ASN A 15 33.88 6.95 -18.82
C ASN A 15 33.19 7.53 -20.09
N GLN A 16 33.00 6.74 -21.15
CA GLN A 16 32.19 7.15 -22.30
C GLN A 16 30.81 6.50 -22.30
N ASN A 17 30.59 5.49 -21.47
CA ASN A 17 29.33 4.77 -21.37
C ASN A 17 28.62 5.16 -20.08
N HIS A 18 27.67 6.08 -20.20
CA HIS A 18 26.83 6.49 -19.08
C HIS A 18 25.40 6.00 -19.27
N ARG A 19 24.92 5.23 -18.30
CA ARG A 19 23.56 4.71 -18.27
C ARG A 19 23.00 4.79 -16.86
N SER A 20 21.91 5.53 -16.69
CA SER A 20 21.23 5.54 -15.39
C SER A 20 20.44 4.25 -15.19
N ARG A 21 20.40 3.74 -13.96
CA ARG A 21 19.85 2.43 -13.62
C ARG A 21 19.02 2.47 -12.34
N LEU A 22 18.06 1.56 -12.27
CA LEU A 22 17.37 1.21 -11.03
C LEU A 22 17.95 -0.12 -10.55
N LEU A 23 18.46 -0.16 -9.33
CA LEU A 23 19.12 -1.32 -8.76
C LEU A 23 18.44 -1.73 -7.46
N GLU A 24 18.27 -3.04 -7.28
CA GLU A 24 17.88 -3.62 -6.00
C GLU A 24 18.96 -4.55 -5.48
N PHE A 25 19.21 -4.45 -4.17
CA PHE A 25 20.18 -5.22 -3.46
C PHE A 25 19.53 -6.02 -2.34
N GLU A 26 19.98 -7.25 -2.18
CA GLU A 26 19.90 -7.98 -0.92
C GLU A 26 21.20 -7.75 -0.15
N VAL A 27 21.07 -7.28 1.09
CA VAL A 27 22.21 -6.95 1.95
C VAL A 27 22.18 -7.87 3.16
N ASP A 28 23.19 -8.71 3.30
CA ASP A 28 23.43 -9.56 4.46
C ASP A 28 24.41 -8.82 5.38
N THR A 29 23.88 -8.17 6.42
CA THR A 29 24.68 -7.35 7.34
C THR A 29 25.52 -8.16 8.30
N ASP A 30 25.21 -9.44 8.50
CA ASP A 30 25.99 -10.32 9.39
C ASP A 30 27.21 -10.86 8.65
N LYS A 31 27.05 -11.23 7.38
CA LYS A 31 28.12 -11.74 6.51
C LYS A 31 28.82 -10.65 5.70
N MET A 32 28.34 -9.40 5.78
CA MET A 32 28.93 -8.22 5.15
C MET A 32 29.05 -8.32 3.63
N TYR A 33 28.03 -8.82 2.94
CA TYR A 33 27.94 -8.75 1.47
C TYR A 33 26.61 -8.16 1.01
N ALA A 34 26.62 -7.62 -0.21
CA ALA A 34 25.44 -7.13 -0.92
C ALA A 34 25.42 -7.72 -2.33
N ASN A 35 24.30 -8.30 -2.73
CA ASN A 35 24.10 -8.87 -4.06
C ASN A 35 23.03 -8.06 -4.79
N VAL A 36 23.30 -7.71 -6.05
CA VAL A 36 22.26 -7.18 -6.94
C VAL A 36 21.25 -8.30 -7.21
N THR A 37 20.00 -8.10 -6.81
CA THR A 37 18.91 -9.07 -7.01
C THR A 37 18.00 -8.69 -8.18
N TRP A 38 18.04 -7.43 -8.60
CA TRP A 38 17.31 -6.93 -9.76
C TRP A 38 17.98 -5.66 -10.30
N GLU A 39 17.93 -5.48 -11.61
CA GLU A 39 18.46 -4.30 -12.30
C GLU A 39 17.55 -3.96 -13.49
N TRP A 40 17.33 -2.65 -13.67
CA TRP A 40 16.81 -2.11 -14.91
C TRP A 40 17.72 -1.00 -15.41
N ILE A 41 18.31 -1.24 -16.59
CA ILE A 41 19.15 -0.26 -17.28
C ILE A 41 18.24 0.57 -18.17
N ALA A 42 18.15 1.87 -17.88
CA ALA A 42 17.30 2.76 -18.65
C ALA A 42 17.85 2.94 -20.08
N PRO A 43 16.98 3.25 -21.06
CA PRO A 43 17.44 3.65 -22.39
C PRO A 43 18.40 4.84 -22.31
N GLU A 44 19.36 4.94 -23.24
CA GLU A 44 20.31 6.06 -23.31
C GLU A 44 19.64 7.44 -23.21
N THR A 45 18.48 7.55 -23.85
CA THR A 45 17.72 8.79 -23.86
C THR A 45 17.16 9.20 -22.50
N PHE A 46 17.31 8.39 -21.45
CA PHE A 46 16.90 8.64 -20.07
C PHE A 46 18.08 9.04 -19.17
N TYR A 47 19.31 8.98 -19.67
CA TYR A 47 20.50 9.24 -18.88
C TYR A 47 20.40 10.55 -18.08
N SER A 48 20.54 10.46 -16.76
CA SER A 48 20.51 11.59 -15.83
C SER A 48 21.79 11.58 -15.02
N GLY A 49 22.72 12.49 -15.36
CA GLY A 49 24.00 12.61 -14.64
C GLY A 49 23.86 13.15 -13.21
N TRP A 50 22.79 13.92 -12.97
CA TRP A 50 22.44 14.46 -11.66
C TRP A 50 20.98 14.21 -11.35
N TYR A 51 20.63 14.43 -10.09
CA TYR A 51 19.29 14.17 -9.55
C TYR A 51 18.88 12.71 -9.75
N GLY A 52 17.60 12.45 -9.56
CA GLY A 52 17.03 11.14 -9.75
C GLY A 52 16.72 10.46 -8.44
N ASP A 53 15.82 9.51 -8.57
CA ASP A 53 15.12 8.93 -7.45
C ASP A 53 14.62 7.55 -7.81
N CYS A 54 14.48 6.69 -6.82
CA CYS A 54 13.83 5.41 -7.02
C CYS A 54 13.13 4.94 -5.76
N ASP A 55 12.01 4.26 -5.94
CA ASP A 55 11.30 3.60 -4.85
C ASP A 55 10.76 2.24 -5.30
N LEU A 56 10.66 1.31 -4.36
CA LEU A 56 9.96 0.04 -4.53
C LEU A 56 8.51 0.23 -4.11
N LEU A 57 7.58 -0.06 -5.01
CA LEU A 57 6.14 0.08 -4.79
C LEU A 57 5.53 -1.20 -4.20
N PRO A 58 4.38 -1.12 -3.51
CA PRO A 58 3.68 -2.28 -2.94
C PRO A 58 3.31 -3.39 -3.93
N ASN A 59 3.06 -3.03 -5.19
CA ASN A 59 2.78 -3.98 -6.28
C ASN A 59 4.06 -4.62 -6.86
N ASN A 60 5.22 -4.46 -6.18
CA ASN A 60 6.52 -4.92 -6.63
C ASN A 60 6.96 -4.26 -7.97
N ASN A 61 6.47 -3.07 -8.29
CA ASN A 61 7.05 -2.25 -9.36
C ASN A 61 8.11 -1.30 -8.79
N ARG A 62 9.01 -0.83 -9.66
CA ARG A 62 10.01 0.18 -9.30
C ARG A 62 9.61 1.52 -9.92
N LEU A 63 9.53 2.53 -9.09
CA LEU A 63 9.36 3.90 -9.51
C LEU A 63 10.75 4.50 -9.75
N GLY A 64 10.93 5.22 -10.86
CA GLY A 64 12.20 5.83 -11.24
C GLY A 64 12.01 7.25 -11.73
N GLY A 65 12.74 8.19 -11.11
CA GLY A 65 12.83 9.58 -11.53
C GLY A 65 14.15 9.85 -12.23
N PHE A 66 14.09 10.25 -13.50
CA PHE A 66 15.23 10.68 -14.31
C PHE A 66 15.18 12.20 -14.38
N GLY A 67 15.79 12.85 -13.39
CA GLY A 67 15.42 14.20 -12.97
C GLY A 67 15.96 15.36 -13.81
N THR A 68 16.98 15.14 -14.64
CA THR A 68 17.61 16.22 -15.42
C THR A 68 16.67 16.71 -16.54
N SER A 69 16.58 18.02 -16.76
CA SER A 69 15.77 18.62 -17.85
C SER A 69 16.34 18.43 -19.26
N TRP A 70 17.48 17.76 -19.37
CA TRP A 70 18.15 17.43 -20.61
C TRP A 70 18.57 15.96 -20.57
N HIS A 71 18.34 15.27 -21.68
CA HIS A 71 18.88 13.94 -21.91
C HIS A 71 19.46 13.82 -23.32
N PRO A 72 20.42 12.90 -23.54
CA PRO A 72 21.05 12.71 -24.83
C PRO A 72 20.05 12.30 -25.93
N GLY A 73 20.20 12.89 -27.12
CA GLY A 73 19.48 12.46 -28.33
C GLY A 73 17.95 12.67 -28.32
N THR A 74 17.41 13.49 -27.42
CA THR A 74 15.96 13.70 -27.29
C THR A 74 15.57 15.16 -27.02
N ARG A 75 14.29 15.47 -27.26
CA ARG A 75 13.62 16.73 -26.87
C ARG A 75 12.77 16.60 -25.60
N ILE A 76 12.80 15.44 -24.97
CA ILE A 76 12.16 15.19 -23.68
C ILE A 76 13.20 15.52 -22.60
N GLY A 77 12.79 16.34 -21.64
CA GLY A 77 13.52 16.61 -20.40
C GLY A 77 13.22 15.51 -19.38
N ALA A 78 13.04 15.89 -18.12
CA ALA A 78 12.88 14.93 -17.03
C ALA A 78 11.82 13.86 -17.34
N ARG A 79 12.04 12.65 -16.84
CA ARG A 79 11.09 11.54 -17.02
C ARG A 79 10.85 10.82 -15.72
N LEU A 80 9.62 10.37 -15.56
CA LEU A 80 9.18 9.56 -14.45
C LEU A 80 8.63 8.27 -15.03
N VAL A 81 9.03 7.13 -14.47
CA VAL A 81 8.56 5.81 -14.92
C VAL A 81 8.20 4.92 -13.76
N GLU A 82 7.23 4.05 -14.01
CA GLU A 82 7.00 2.84 -13.22
C GLU A 82 7.39 1.65 -14.10
N VAL A 83 8.27 0.81 -13.58
CA VAL A 83 8.82 -0.35 -14.28
C VAL A 83 8.40 -1.60 -13.51
N ASN A 84 7.81 -2.57 -14.20
CA ASN A 84 7.46 -3.85 -13.58
C ASN A 84 8.70 -4.73 -13.35
N TYR A 85 8.52 -5.88 -12.67
CA TYR A 85 9.63 -6.80 -12.40
C TYR A 85 10.32 -7.34 -13.68
N ASN A 86 9.59 -7.43 -14.79
CA ASN A 86 10.13 -7.90 -16.07
C ASN A 86 10.93 -6.83 -16.84
N GLY A 87 10.94 -5.58 -16.36
CA GLY A 87 11.61 -4.46 -17.00
C GLY A 87 10.73 -3.66 -17.98
N ASP A 88 9.43 -3.94 -18.04
CA ASP A 88 8.49 -3.18 -18.87
C ASP A 88 8.09 -1.87 -18.16
N ILE A 89 8.08 -0.78 -18.92
CA ILE A 89 7.51 0.50 -18.44
C ILE A 89 5.98 0.37 -18.48
N VAL A 90 5.34 0.31 -17.32
CA VAL A 90 3.87 0.19 -17.17
C VAL A 90 3.18 1.54 -16.97
N TRP A 91 3.95 2.56 -16.56
CA TRP A 91 3.49 3.94 -16.50
C TRP A 91 4.65 4.89 -16.78
N LYS A 92 4.36 6.05 -17.39
CA LYS A 92 5.36 7.07 -17.71
C LYS A 92 4.76 8.47 -17.70
N MET A 93 5.55 9.43 -17.24
CA MET A 93 5.30 10.87 -17.41
C MET A 93 6.56 11.53 -17.96
N ASP A 94 6.42 12.22 -19.08
CA ASP A 94 7.49 12.95 -19.75
C ASP A 94 7.30 14.46 -19.54
N PHE A 95 8.41 15.17 -19.32
CA PHE A 95 8.43 16.63 -19.29
C PHE A 95 9.12 17.14 -20.54
N ASP A 96 8.59 18.19 -21.16
CA ASP A 96 9.25 18.79 -22.31
C ASP A 96 10.58 19.41 -21.92
N LYS A 97 11.57 19.28 -22.80
CA LYS A 97 12.83 20.02 -22.66
C LYS A 97 12.57 21.51 -22.87
N ILE A 98 12.79 22.30 -21.84
CA ILE A 98 12.71 23.76 -21.90
C ILE A 98 14.13 24.30 -22.11
N ASN A 99 14.36 25.02 -23.22
CA ASN A 99 15.68 25.54 -23.57
C ASN A 99 16.02 26.88 -22.89
N THR A 100 15.01 27.56 -22.34
CA THR A 100 15.11 28.92 -21.80
C THR A 100 15.21 28.96 -20.28
N GLU A 101 14.85 27.87 -19.60
CA GLU A 101 14.83 27.74 -18.15
C GLU A 101 15.35 26.36 -17.76
N SER A 102 16.20 26.32 -16.73
CA SER A 102 16.64 25.07 -16.13
C SER A 102 15.70 24.72 -14.99
N PHE A 103 14.92 23.65 -15.17
CA PHE A 103 14.23 22.98 -14.07
C PHE A 103 14.78 21.56 -13.93
N ALA A 104 14.52 20.92 -12.80
CA ALA A 104 14.83 19.51 -12.61
C ALA A 104 13.75 18.90 -11.72
N VAL A 105 13.48 17.62 -11.94
CA VAL A 105 12.65 16.85 -11.01
C VAL A 105 13.59 16.22 -9.98
N TYR A 106 13.58 16.78 -8.78
CA TYR A 106 14.49 16.33 -7.72
C TYR A 106 14.15 14.92 -7.23
N ARG A 107 12.86 14.68 -6.97
CA ARG A 107 12.31 13.42 -6.44
C ARG A 107 10.88 13.21 -6.91
N MET A 108 10.44 11.96 -6.85
CA MET A 108 9.02 11.62 -7.01
C MET A 108 8.61 10.64 -5.93
N GLU A 109 7.41 10.84 -5.40
CA GLU A 109 6.85 9.95 -4.39
C GLU A 109 5.47 9.52 -4.89
N ARG A 110 5.15 8.24 -4.71
CA ARG A 110 3.79 7.75 -4.92
C ARG A 110 3.03 7.81 -3.61
N PHE A 111 1.81 8.34 -3.67
CA PHE A 111 0.89 8.34 -2.55
C PHE A 111 -0.44 7.77 -3.01
N HIS A 112 -1.12 7.13 -2.07
CA HIS A 112 -2.47 6.63 -2.16
C HIS A 112 -3.30 7.42 -1.16
N PHE A 113 -4.60 7.48 -1.38
CA PHE A 113 -5.50 8.14 -0.44
C PHE A 113 -5.86 7.25 0.76
N ALA A 114 -5.57 5.94 0.67
CA ALA A 114 -5.87 4.97 1.70
C ALA A 114 -4.78 3.90 1.80
N PRO A 115 -4.72 3.13 2.91
CA PRO A 115 -3.81 1.99 3.04
C PRO A 115 -3.96 1.01 1.87
N ILE A 116 -2.86 0.35 1.51
CA ILE A 116 -2.84 -0.62 0.41
C ILE A 116 -2.81 -2.00 1.05
N VAL A 117 -3.71 -2.87 0.62
CA VAL A 117 -3.78 -4.27 1.08
C VAL A 117 -3.48 -5.16 -0.14
N SER A 118 -2.56 -6.10 0.03
CA SER A 118 -2.29 -7.11 -1.00
C SER A 118 -3.43 -8.11 -1.12
N GLU A 119 -3.39 -8.92 -2.18
CA GLU A 119 -4.22 -10.12 -2.25
C GLU A 119 -3.91 -11.09 -1.10
N PRO A 120 -4.93 -11.77 -0.53
CA PRO A 120 -4.71 -12.77 0.51
C PRO A 120 -3.83 -13.91 -0.01
N ARG A 121 -2.93 -14.38 0.84
CA ARG A 121 -2.13 -15.59 0.61
C ARG A 121 -2.56 -16.67 1.59
N LEU A 122 -2.98 -17.81 1.06
CA LEU A 122 -3.27 -18.99 1.87
C LEU A 122 -1.97 -19.76 2.15
N ILE A 123 -1.71 -20.01 3.43
CA ILE A 123 -0.59 -20.80 3.92
C ILE A 123 -1.14 -22.04 4.59
N ASP A 124 -0.81 -23.20 4.03
CA ASP A 124 -1.12 -24.49 4.63
C ASP A 124 -0.11 -24.81 5.75
N LEU A 125 -0.61 -24.96 6.98
CA LEU A 125 0.18 -25.33 8.15
C LEU A 125 0.08 -26.83 8.47
N GLY A 126 -0.48 -27.63 7.55
CA GLY A 126 -0.70 -29.05 7.69
C GLY A 126 -1.71 -29.35 8.81
N THR A 127 -1.30 -30.13 9.81
CA THR A 127 -2.18 -30.51 10.93
C THR A 127 -2.58 -29.35 11.82
N ASN A 128 -1.93 -28.19 11.69
CA ASN A 128 -2.22 -26.99 12.48
C ASN A 128 -3.25 -26.06 11.80
N GLY A 129 -3.88 -26.52 10.71
CA GLY A 129 -4.89 -25.77 9.96
C GLY A 129 -4.29 -24.93 8.85
N SER A 130 -4.98 -23.86 8.48
CA SER A 130 -4.51 -22.92 7.45
C SER A 130 -4.52 -21.49 7.97
N LEU A 131 -3.66 -20.67 7.40
CA LEU A 131 -3.52 -19.26 7.72
C LEU A 131 -3.74 -18.44 6.46
N VAL A 132 -4.46 -17.33 6.57
CA VAL A 132 -4.51 -16.32 5.51
C VAL A 132 -3.65 -15.16 5.93
N GLU A 133 -2.78 -14.71 5.03
CA GLU A 133 -1.90 -13.56 5.25
C GLU A 133 -2.11 -12.47 4.21
N TRP A 134 -1.99 -11.24 4.69
CA TRP A 134 -1.94 -10.04 3.86
C TRP A 134 -0.71 -9.24 4.25
N ASP A 135 -0.04 -8.69 3.25
CA ASP A 135 0.79 -7.52 3.44
C ASP A 135 -0.04 -6.26 3.30
N VAL A 136 0.20 -5.33 4.21
CA VAL A 136 -0.47 -4.03 4.29
C VAL A 136 0.58 -2.94 4.30
N TRP A 137 0.40 -1.95 3.45
CA TRP A 137 1.25 -0.76 3.40
C TRP A 137 0.48 0.47 3.81
N TYR A 138 1.19 1.43 4.39
CA TYR A 138 0.64 2.76 4.55
C TYR A 138 0.39 3.41 3.19
N ASN A 139 -0.41 4.47 3.19
CA ASN A 139 -0.82 5.14 1.97
C ASN A 139 0.31 5.96 1.31
N PHE A 140 1.42 6.23 2.00
CA PHE A 140 2.65 6.80 1.41
C PHE A 140 3.90 6.36 2.16
N ARG A 141 5.07 6.64 1.58
CA ARG A 141 6.38 6.37 2.17
C ARG A 141 6.68 7.27 3.38
N SER A 142 6.39 6.76 4.58
CA SER A 142 6.66 7.48 5.83
C SER A 142 8.05 7.25 6.40
N LYS A 143 8.58 8.22 7.17
CA LYS A 143 9.79 8.07 8.00
C LYS A 143 9.48 7.74 9.47
N THR A 144 8.20 7.70 9.83
CA THR A 144 7.69 7.38 11.17
C THR A 144 6.81 6.13 11.12
N VAL A 145 6.60 5.52 12.28
CA VAL A 145 5.60 4.46 12.43
C VAL A 145 4.24 5.13 12.58
N PHE A 146 3.26 4.67 11.82
CA PHE A 146 1.87 5.12 11.93
C PHE A 146 0.99 4.00 12.46
N LYS A 147 -0.18 4.36 12.99
CA LYS A 147 -1.14 3.39 13.50
C LYS A 147 -2.40 3.37 12.67
N GLY A 148 -2.96 2.20 12.48
CA GLY A 148 -4.24 1.99 11.85
C GLY A 148 -5.13 1.05 12.63
N LEU A 149 -6.33 0.87 12.11
CA LEU A 149 -7.26 -0.18 12.53
C LEU A 149 -7.42 -1.19 11.40
N TYR A 150 -7.69 -2.44 11.76
CA TYR A 150 -8.07 -3.45 10.79
C TYR A 150 -9.36 -4.17 11.18
N PHE A 151 -10.00 -4.73 10.17
CA PHE A 151 -11.25 -5.48 10.25
C PHE A 151 -11.13 -6.68 9.31
N ILE A 152 -11.39 -7.89 9.80
CA ILE A 152 -11.40 -9.12 9.00
C ILE A 152 -12.83 -9.60 8.89
N THR A 153 -13.28 -9.88 7.68
CA THR A 153 -14.62 -10.40 7.42
C THR A 153 -14.59 -11.80 6.80
N VAL A 154 -15.35 -12.68 7.45
CA VAL A 154 -15.86 -14.02 7.14
C VAL A 154 -17.12 -14.10 6.29
N ASP A 155 -17.13 -14.26 4.97
CA ASP A 155 -18.39 -14.29 4.18
C ASP A 155 -19.31 -13.08 4.47
N GLY A 156 -18.70 -11.91 4.69
CA GLY A 156 -19.36 -10.65 5.07
C GLY A 156 -19.52 -10.42 6.58
N ASP A 157 -19.31 -11.42 7.43
CA ASP A 157 -19.40 -11.29 8.89
C ASP A 157 -18.08 -10.82 9.50
N LEU A 158 -18.13 -9.82 10.39
CA LEU A 158 -16.94 -9.33 11.09
C LEU A 158 -16.46 -10.37 12.12
N VAL A 159 -15.31 -10.99 11.86
CA VAL A 159 -14.72 -12.04 12.72
C VAL A 159 -13.57 -11.54 13.57
N GLU A 160 -12.85 -10.51 13.14
CA GLU A 160 -11.73 -9.94 13.90
C GLU A 160 -11.58 -8.43 13.68
N THR A 161 -11.14 -7.72 14.71
CA THR A 161 -10.71 -6.32 14.61
C THR A 161 -9.56 -6.04 15.56
N GLY A 162 -8.71 -5.08 15.20
CA GLY A 162 -7.62 -4.65 16.06
C GLY A 162 -6.86 -3.46 15.50
N THR A 163 -5.64 -3.27 16.00
CA THR A 163 -4.72 -2.22 15.57
C THR A 163 -3.60 -2.80 14.71
N ILE A 164 -3.13 -2.03 13.74
CA ILE A 164 -1.95 -2.36 12.93
C ILE A 164 -0.93 -1.21 13.02
N ASP A 165 0.34 -1.56 13.17
CA ASP A 165 1.44 -0.58 13.13
C ASP A 165 2.06 -0.63 11.73
N PHE A 166 2.05 0.50 11.02
CA PHE A 166 2.69 0.65 9.72
C PHE A 166 4.16 1.00 9.89
N PRO A 167 5.09 0.15 9.43
CA PRO A 167 6.51 0.43 9.58
C PRO A 167 6.97 1.63 8.74
N LYS A 168 8.17 2.12 9.07
CA LYS A 168 8.86 3.16 8.30
C LYS A 168 9.26 2.66 6.91
N TYR A 169 9.49 3.60 6.02
CA TYR A 169 10.06 3.43 4.68
C TYR A 169 9.25 2.52 3.77
N TRP A 170 7.91 2.60 3.89
CA TRP A 170 6.96 1.85 3.08
C TRP A 170 7.20 0.33 3.09
N LYS A 171 7.67 -0.20 4.23
CA LYS A 171 7.74 -1.64 4.43
C LYS A 171 6.35 -2.19 4.76
N PRO A 172 6.02 -3.41 4.31
CA PRO A 172 4.74 -4.02 4.64
C PRO A 172 4.65 -4.33 6.14
N ALA A 173 3.46 -4.15 6.70
CA ALA A 173 3.01 -4.84 7.90
C ALA A 173 2.29 -6.12 7.46
N THR A 174 2.70 -7.27 7.98
CA THR A 174 2.00 -8.53 7.71
C THR A 174 0.89 -8.73 8.73
N LYS A 175 -0.33 -8.99 8.25
CA LYS A 175 -1.47 -9.39 9.07
C LYS A 175 -1.88 -10.81 8.69
N SER A 176 -2.01 -11.66 9.70
CA SER A 176 -2.36 -13.06 9.53
C SER A 176 -3.64 -13.40 10.31
N PHE A 177 -4.43 -14.34 9.79
CA PHE A 177 -5.67 -14.83 10.37
C PHE A 177 -5.78 -16.36 10.25
N HIS A 178 -6.05 -17.04 11.36
CA HIS A 178 -6.17 -18.50 11.39
C HIS A 178 -7.57 -18.93 10.92
N LEU A 179 -7.60 -19.81 9.91
CA LEU A 179 -8.81 -20.50 9.49
C LEU A 179 -9.02 -21.71 10.40
N ASN A 180 -9.96 -21.60 11.32
CA ASN A 180 -10.42 -22.72 12.13
C ASN A 180 -11.28 -23.69 11.30
N GLU A 181 -11.45 -24.94 11.77
CA GLU A 181 -12.27 -25.96 11.08
C GLU A 181 -13.72 -25.55 10.80
N SER A 182 -14.25 -24.56 11.55
CA SER A 182 -15.58 -23.98 11.33
C SER A 182 -15.74 -23.21 10.02
N TYR A 183 -14.66 -23.06 9.25
CA TYR A 183 -14.58 -22.30 8.01
C TYR A 183 -14.29 -23.18 6.79
N SER A 184 -14.75 -24.42 6.78
CA SER A 184 -14.50 -25.37 5.69
C SER A 184 -15.09 -24.94 4.33
N ASP A 185 -16.07 -24.05 4.34
CA ASP A 185 -16.83 -23.63 3.16
C ASP A 185 -16.79 -22.09 2.95
N ILE A 186 -15.65 -21.44 3.18
CA ILE A 186 -15.50 -19.99 2.91
C ILE A 186 -15.67 -19.71 1.42
N GLU A 187 -16.57 -18.78 1.10
CA GLU A 187 -16.67 -18.16 -0.23
C GLU A 187 -15.84 -16.88 -0.32
N GLU A 188 -15.82 -16.07 0.74
CA GLU A 188 -15.16 -14.77 0.77
C GLU A 188 -14.44 -14.50 2.10
N ILE A 189 -13.18 -14.04 2.01
CA ILE A 189 -12.44 -13.48 3.15
C ILE A 189 -11.78 -12.16 2.75
N ALA A 190 -11.94 -11.14 3.58
CA ALA A 190 -11.40 -9.81 3.30
C ALA A 190 -10.74 -9.18 4.52
N LEU A 191 -9.70 -8.38 4.26
CA LEU A 191 -9.04 -7.50 5.22
C LEU A 191 -9.28 -6.04 4.81
N ILE A 192 -9.97 -5.30 5.67
CA ILE A 192 -10.19 -3.85 5.52
C ILE A 192 -9.29 -3.14 6.52
N VAL A 193 -8.52 -2.15 6.05
CA VAL A 193 -7.60 -1.39 6.89
C VAL A 193 -7.93 0.09 6.83
N ALA A 194 -7.99 0.73 7.99
CA ALA A 194 -8.14 2.16 8.15
C ALA A 194 -6.83 2.80 8.62
N ASP A 195 -6.42 3.91 7.99
CA ASP A 195 -5.36 4.76 8.56
C ASP A 195 -5.90 5.62 9.72
N GLU A 196 -5.00 6.39 10.35
CA GLU A 196 -5.33 7.33 11.42
C GLU A 196 -6.24 8.50 10.98
N GLY A 197 -6.31 8.76 9.67
CA GLY A 197 -7.24 9.71 9.04
C GLY A 197 -8.62 9.11 8.78
N GLY A 198 -8.80 7.80 8.95
CA GLY A 198 -10.03 7.08 8.70
C GLY A 198 -10.25 6.68 7.24
N HIS A 199 -9.22 6.77 6.37
CA HIS A 199 -9.32 6.30 4.99
C HIS A 199 -9.21 4.78 4.92
N LEU A 200 -10.06 4.14 4.12
CA LEU A 200 -10.16 2.68 4.07
C LEU A 200 -9.53 2.08 2.82
N SER A 201 -8.87 0.94 2.97
CA SER A 201 -8.14 0.29 1.86
C SER A 201 -8.99 0.00 0.62
N ASN A 202 -10.27 -0.30 0.80
CA ASN A 202 -11.22 -0.53 -0.29
C ASN A 202 -11.79 0.75 -0.92
N ASP A 203 -11.57 1.93 -0.34
CA ASP A 203 -11.96 3.20 -0.96
C ASP A 203 -11.07 3.53 -2.18
N SER A 204 -9.93 2.86 -2.33
CA SER A 204 -8.96 3.15 -3.40
C SER A 204 -9.41 2.72 -4.81
N ASP A 205 -10.25 1.68 -4.93
CA ASP A 205 -10.89 1.29 -6.19
C ASP A 205 -12.21 2.05 -6.47
N ILE A 206 -12.75 2.72 -5.45
CA ILE A 206 -14.08 3.35 -5.46
C ILE A 206 -13.96 4.89 -5.49
N TYR A 207 -13.02 5.44 -6.26
CA TYR A 207 -13.08 6.86 -6.65
C TYR A 207 -14.15 7.08 -7.75
N SER A 208 -15.38 6.65 -7.45
CA SER A 208 -16.61 7.33 -7.89
C SER A 208 -17.19 7.98 -6.64
N SER A 209 -17.52 9.27 -6.73
CA SER A 209 -17.63 10.28 -5.65
C SER A 209 -18.62 10.06 -4.49
N THR A 210 -18.99 8.84 -4.13
CA THR A 210 -19.82 8.52 -2.95
C THR A 210 -19.42 7.16 -2.37
N GLY A 211 -18.24 7.06 -1.74
CA GLY A 211 -17.86 5.88 -0.95
C GLY A 211 -18.87 5.64 0.17
N ARG A 212 -19.48 4.47 0.18
CA ARG A 212 -20.41 4.02 1.23
C ARG A 212 -19.99 2.62 1.66
N LEU A 213 -19.68 2.45 2.94
CA LEU A 213 -19.67 1.13 3.54
C LEU A 213 -21.06 0.78 4.07
N LEU A 214 -21.49 -0.44 3.77
CA LEU A 214 -22.74 -1.00 4.23
C LEU A 214 -22.42 -2.23 5.08
N PHE A 215 -22.49 -2.09 6.41
CA PHE A 215 -22.47 -3.24 7.31
C PHE A 215 -23.91 -3.67 7.54
N LYS A 216 -24.30 -4.86 7.07
CA LYS A 216 -25.62 -5.44 7.35
C LYS A 216 -25.49 -6.37 8.54
N SER A 217 -26.33 -6.19 9.55
CA SER A 217 -26.51 -7.21 10.60
C SER A 217 -27.48 -8.28 10.15
N GLU A 218 -27.44 -9.45 10.80
CA GLU A 218 -28.43 -10.55 10.63
C GLU A 218 -29.88 -10.11 10.85
N SER A 219 -30.10 -9.03 11.61
CA SER A 219 -31.43 -8.43 11.83
C SER A 219 -31.90 -7.49 10.71
N GLY A 220 -31.14 -7.37 9.62
CA GLY A 220 -31.46 -6.51 8.48
C GLY A 220 -31.19 -5.02 8.72
N LEU A 221 -30.52 -4.65 9.82
CA LEU A 221 -30.08 -3.28 10.07
C LEU A 221 -28.80 -3.00 9.29
N ALA A 222 -28.79 -1.93 8.50
CA ALA A 222 -27.60 -1.47 7.79
C ALA A 222 -26.98 -0.27 8.52
N LEU A 223 -25.71 -0.38 8.92
CA LEU A 223 -24.90 0.79 9.28
C LEU A 223 -24.28 1.34 8.00
N VAL A 224 -24.71 2.55 7.62
CA VAL A 224 -24.15 3.30 6.49
C VAL A 224 -23.18 4.33 7.06
N LEU A 225 -21.88 4.08 6.94
CA LEU A 225 -20.87 5.09 7.26
C LEU A 225 -20.64 5.95 6.01
N GLY A 226 -21.09 7.21 6.07
CA GLY A 226 -20.77 8.21 5.07
C GLY A 226 -19.38 8.76 5.33
N LEU A 227 -18.41 8.34 4.52
CA LEU A 227 -17.04 8.86 4.57
C LEU A 227 -16.95 10.09 3.68
N SER A 228 -17.32 11.26 4.22
CA SER A 228 -17.01 12.52 3.56
C SER A 228 -16.46 13.54 4.55
N LEU A 229 -15.22 13.94 4.27
CA LEU A 229 -14.51 15.15 4.69
C LEU A 229 -14.14 15.23 6.19
N GLY A 230 -12.97 14.69 6.52
CA GLY A 230 -12.03 15.36 7.44
C GLY A 230 -12.55 15.74 8.82
N LEU A 231 -13.40 14.93 9.43
CA LEU A 231 -13.82 15.12 10.82
C LEU A 231 -13.05 14.14 11.70
N GLY A 232 -12.29 14.71 12.64
CA GLY A 232 -11.36 14.01 13.51
C GLY A 232 -11.98 12.88 14.32
N THR A 233 -11.09 12.04 14.83
CA THR A 233 -11.25 10.76 15.54
C THR A 233 -12.33 10.67 16.63
N SER A 234 -12.93 11.78 17.06
CA SER A 234 -13.95 11.83 18.12
C SER A 234 -15.33 11.29 17.71
N ILE A 235 -15.65 11.13 16.41
CA ILE A 235 -16.95 10.59 15.96
C ILE A 235 -16.98 9.05 15.93
N LEU A 236 -15.84 8.42 15.65
CA LEU A 236 -15.73 6.95 15.60
C LEU A 236 -16.00 6.30 16.98
N THR A 237 -15.59 6.96 18.06
CA THR A 237 -15.84 6.50 19.43
C THR A 237 -17.32 6.52 19.80
N ILE A 238 -18.08 7.51 19.31
CA ILE A 238 -19.53 7.64 19.57
C ILE A 238 -20.31 6.52 18.85
N THR A 239 -19.87 6.13 17.65
CA THR A 239 -20.57 5.11 16.85
C THR A 239 -20.44 3.72 17.46
N VAL A 240 -19.26 3.35 17.98
CA VAL A 240 -19.04 2.06 18.67
C VAL A 240 -19.83 1.95 19.98
N ILE A 241 -19.99 3.05 20.72
CA ILE A 241 -20.77 3.09 21.96
C ILE A 241 -22.27 2.90 21.69
N LEU A 242 -22.79 3.48 20.61
CA LEU A 242 -24.19 3.32 20.19
C LEU A 242 -24.52 1.88 19.77
N THR A 243 -23.63 1.20 19.05
CA THR A 243 -23.83 -0.20 18.65
C THR A 243 -23.85 -1.15 19.86
N ARG A 244 -22.99 -0.93 20.86
CA ARG A 244 -23.02 -1.69 22.13
C ARG A 244 -24.30 -1.43 22.95
N LEU A 245 -24.81 -0.20 23.00
CA LEU A 245 -26.05 0.13 23.73
C LEU A 245 -27.31 -0.47 23.10
N ILE A 246 -27.33 -0.60 21.76
CA ILE A 246 -28.44 -1.21 21.03
C ILE A 246 -28.41 -2.74 21.14
N LEU A 247 -27.22 -3.36 21.16
CA LEU A 247 -27.06 -4.81 21.32
C LEU A 247 -27.29 -5.32 22.75
N ASN A 248 -27.14 -4.48 23.79
CA ASN A 248 -27.29 -4.90 25.19
C ASN A 248 -28.72 -4.77 25.78
N ARG A 249 -29.74 -4.52 24.95
CA ARG A 249 -31.15 -4.53 25.39
C ARG A 249 -31.92 -5.76 24.90
N LYS A 250 -31.56 -6.95 25.39
CA LYS A 250 -32.51 -8.08 25.54
C LYS A 250 -32.16 -8.94 26.75
N THR A 251 -32.48 -8.42 27.93
CA THR A 251 -32.91 -9.24 29.06
C THR A 251 -33.82 -8.37 29.95
N LEU A 252 -35.10 -8.34 29.60
CA LEU A 252 -36.16 -7.88 30.49
C LEU A 252 -37.23 -8.96 30.46
N SER A 253 -37.21 -9.79 31.50
CA SER A 253 -38.24 -10.79 31.77
C SER A 253 -39.52 -10.09 32.20
N LEU A 254 -40.68 -10.62 31.80
CA LEU A 254 -41.92 -10.43 32.54
C LEU A 254 -42.74 -11.72 32.53
N LYS A 255 -43.15 -12.10 33.73
CA LYS A 255 -43.82 -13.35 34.10
C LYS A 255 -45.27 -13.42 33.59
N ARG A 256 -45.70 -14.67 33.44
CA ARG A 256 -47.07 -15.21 33.42
C ARG A 256 -48.09 -14.41 34.26
N GLU A 257 -49.25 -14.15 33.69
CA GLU A 257 -50.51 -14.21 34.42
C GLU A 257 -51.48 -15.13 33.66
N ILE A 258 -52.11 -16.00 34.45
CA ILE A 258 -53.21 -16.89 34.06
C ILE A 258 -54.49 -16.17 34.50
N VAL A 259 -55.40 -15.90 33.56
CA VAL A 259 -56.83 -16.29 33.59
C VAL A 259 -57.26 -16.51 32.14
#